data_AF-A0A1G2CEJ8-F1
#
_entry.id   AF-A0A1G2CEJ8-F1
#
_cell.length_a   1.000
_cell.length_b   1.000
_cell.length_c   1.000
_cell.angle_alpha   90.00
_cell.angle_beta   90.00
_cell.angle_gamma   90.00
#
_symmetry.space_group_name_H-M   'P 1'
#
loop_
_entity.id
_entity.type
_entity.pdbx_description
1 polymer ?
#
loop_
_entity_poly.entity_id
_entity_poly.type
_entity_poly.pdbx_seq_one_letter_code
_entity_poly.pdbx_strand_id
1 'polypeptide(L)'
;MIALFLVVLTIVLVRSVEAQSACPAGYFQYGDFCCNSDPKLEQPNSAFGRKFCQPQITGCQVSGGSFCSAGSRNICCSTNQSCGLGTIYGAEVALCVSPPPPTGGSTSICSPKSSGYIGRTKDGQNVCCGANEEAGPAGRKIGINTPYCQPKRASACATGEQFVQGTGNYQTEKKCCPSNTIPSNHPNGLPFCAKLNLPTLSITSPAADQQSVAGAFPLTAAFTARPNSSINAVQLFIDGQFERQSPPNPVSPWTVNLQTWKLAPGPHTIKFVVTDNLGRTASTERRINIVAETVPPLVKFLQPPLGTTPWPSGGSSIHIKVSAQDETGIGQFQVCLDATCFWTCPTSAPTSSNLPRTVYCSLSISLTQLFKVNPIASVITAIAYDQAHSPNLGAAGVVVHKNDAY
;
A
#
# COMPACT_ATOMS: atom_id res chain seq x y z
N MET A 1 12.47 50.59 -54.58
CA MET A 1 13.34 50.48 -53.38
C MET A 1 12.98 49.19 -52.67
N ILE A 2 13.93 48.26 -52.57
CA ILE A 2 13.76 46.91 -52.02
C ILE A 2 13.72 47.00 -50.50
N ALA A 3 12.63 46.54 -49.87
CA ALA A 3 12.51 46.47 -48.41
C ALA A 3 13.14 45.15 -47.92
N LEU A 4 14.27 45.28 -47.25
CA LEU A 4 15.08 44.20 -46.68
C LEU A 4 14.38 43.66 -45.41
N PHE A 5 13.87 42.43 -45.45
CA PHE A 5 13.38 41.73 -44.26
C PHE A 5 14.58 41.32 -43.38
N LEU A 6 14.78 42.03 -42.26
CA LEU A 6 15.71 41.62 -41.21
C LEU A 6 15.09 40.47 -40.42
N VAL A 7 15.54 39.25 -40.67
CA VAL A 7 15.28 38.09 -39.81
C VAL A 7 16.10 38.29 -38.54
N VAL A 8 15.44 38.66 -37.44
CA VAL A 8 16.03 38.68 -36.10
C VAL A 8 16.20 37.23 -35.66
N LEU A 9 17.38 36.67 -35.92
CA LEU A 9 17.81 35.42 -35.31
C LEU A 9 18.08 35.71 -33.83
N THR A 10 17.13 35.34 -32.95
CA THR A 10 17.36 35.29 -31.50
C THR A 10 18.38 34.20 -31.20
N ILE A 11 19.65 34.57 -31.22
CA ILE A 11 20.71 33.78 -30.60
C ILE A 11 20.41 33.78 -29.10
N VAL A 12 19.92 32.65 -28.59
CA VAL A 12 19.90 32.37 -27.15
C VAL A 12 21.35 32.36 -26.68
N LEU A 13 21.83 33.50 -26.20
CA LEU A 13 23.07 33.57 -25.42
C LEU A 13 22.83 32.74 -24.15
N VAL A 14 23.35 31.51 -24.15
CA VAL A 14 23.37 30.65 -22.98
C VAL A 14 24.25 31.34 -21.94
N ARG A 15 23.63 32.10 -21.02
CA ARG A 15 24.31 32.62 -19.85
C ARG A 15 24.81 31.42 -19.04
N SER A 16 26.09 31.40 -18.71
CA SER A 16 26.67 30.49 -17.74
C SER A 16 25.86 30.58 -16.44
N VAL A 17 25.26 29.47 -16.03
CA VAL A 17 24.55 29.40 -14.74
C VAL A 17 25.64 29.19 -13.70
N GLU A 18 26.01 30.27 -13.00
CA GLU A 18 26.90 30.17 -11.84
C GLU A 18 26.32 29.18 -10.82
N ALA A 19 27.22 28.64 -10.00
CA ALA A 19 26.90 27.72 -8.92
C ALA A 19 25.78 28.28 -8.01
N GLN A 20 24.56 27.73 -8.07
CA GLN A 20 23.40 28.21 -7.30
C GLN A 20 22.84 27.12 -6.37
N SER A 21 22.44 27.54 -5.16
CA SER A 21 21.84 26.68 -4.12
C SER A 21 20.34 26.46 -4.30
N ALA A 22 19.72 27.15 -5.27
CA ALA A 22 18.30 27.08 -5.61
C ALA A 22 18.12 27.17 -7.14
N CYS A 23 16.95 26.76 -7.65
CA CYS A 23 16.70 26.81 -9.09
C CYS A 23 16.52 28.25 -9.60
N PRO A 24 17.12 28.62 -10.74
CA PRO A 24 16.89 29.91 -11.37
C PRO A 24 15.40 30.14 -11.69
N ALA A 25 14.96 31.39 -11.73
CA ALA A 25 13.60 31.74 -12.12
C ALA A 25 13.25 31.17 -13.51
N GLY A 26 12.13 30.43 -13.61
CA GLY A 26 11.69 29.75 -14.84
C GLY A 26 12.15 28.30 -15.00
N TYR A 27 12.90 27.75 -14.04
CA TYR A 27 13.29 26.33 -14.00
C TYR A 27 12.40 25.55 -13.03
N PHE A 28 12.12 24.28 -13.35
CA PHE A 28 11.40 23.33 -12.49
C PHE A 28 12.37 22.58 -11.58
N GLN A 29 12.06 22.52 -10.28
CA GLN A 29 12.84 21.75 -9.30
C GLN A 29 12.37 20.28 -9.24
N TYR A 30 13.31 19.34 -9.32
CA TYR A 30 13.06 17.91 -9.19
C TYR A 30 14.15 17.26 -8.33
N GLY A 31 13.83 17.05 -7.04
CA GLY A 31 14.82 16.64 -6.06
C GLY A 31 15.99 17.62 -6.05
N ASP A 32 17.19 17.09 -6.29
CA ASP A 32 18.46 17.84 -6.33
C ASP A 32 18.78 18.43 -7.72
N PHE A 33 17.81 18.55 -8.63
CA PHE A 33 18.02 19.06 -10.00
C PHE A 33 17.07 20.21 -10.36
N CYS A 34 17.53 21.10 -11.24
CA CYS A 34 16.79 22.21 -11.82
C CYS A 34 16.72 22.05 -13.34
N CYS A 35 15.51 21.98 -13.91
CA CYS A 35 15.25 21.72 -15.33
C CYS A 35 14.60 22.91 -16.03
N ASN A 36 15.05 23.27 -17.24
CA ASN A 36 14.45 24.36 -18.04
C ASN A 36 13.26 23.93 -18.92
N SER A 37 12.89 22.65 -18.85
CA SER A 37 11.71 22.04 -19.50
C SER A 37 10.86 21.35 -18.44
N ASP A 38 9.55 21.18 -18.70
CA ASP A 38 8.64 20.51 -17.76
C ASP A 38 9.12 19.05 -17.53
N PRO A 39 9.54 18.70 -16.31
CA PRO A 39 10.09 17.38 -15.97
C PRO A 39 9.05 16.25 -16.07
N LYS A 40 7.77 16.56 -16.33
CA LYS A 40 6.77 15.55 -16.73
C LYS A 40 7.11 14.87 -18.05
N LEU A 41 7.93 15.49 -18.90
CA LEU A 41 8.36 14.96 -20.19
C LEU A 41 9.78 14.36 -20.15
N GLU A 42 10.66 14.80 -19.24
CA GLU A 42 12.08 14.40 -19.17
C GLU A 42 12.63 14.34 -17.74
N GLN A 43 13.22 13.19 -17.35
CA GLN A 43 13.93 13.06 -16.07
C GLN A 43 15.41 13.49 -16.19
N PRO A 44 16.01 14.13 -15.16
CA PRO A 44 17.39 14.64 -15.20
C PRO A 44 18.47 13.61 -15.56
N ASN A 45 18.22 12.33 -15.30
CA ASN A 45 19.14 11.22 -15.54
C ASN A 45 19.11 10.68 -16.99
N SER A 46 18.17 11.09 -17.85
CA SER A 46 18.18 10.72 -19.28
C SER A 46 19.24 11.53 -20.04
N ALA A 47 19.72 11.04 -21.19
CA ALA A 47 20.64 11.81 -22.03
C ALA A 47 20.03 13.16 -22.47
N PHE A 48 18.71 13.23 -22.52
CA PHE A 48 17.93 14.43 -22.82
C PHE A 48 17.67 15.28 -21.57
N GLY A 49 17.43 14.71 -20.39
CA GLY A 49 17.40 15.45 -19.12
C GLY A 49 18.75 16.05 -18.78
N ARG A 50 19.85 15.37 -19.10
CA ARG A 50 21.20 15.95 -19.09
C ARG A 50 21.38 17.10 -20.10
N LYS A 51 20.47 17.24 -21.07
CA LYS A 51 20.38 18.38 -22.00
C LYS A 51 19.58 19.58 -21.45
N PHE A 52 18.72 19.41 -20.46
CA PHE A 52 17.81 20.48 -20.00
C PHE A 52 17.80 20.70 -18.48
N CYS A 53 18.43 19.80 -17.72
CA CYS A 53 18.53 19.82 -16.27
C CYS A 53 19.98 19.95 -15.79
N GLN A 54 20.16 20.65 -14.68
CA GLN A 54 21.43 20.83 -13.97
C GLN A 54 21.24 20.45 -12.49
N PRO A 55 22.21 19.81 -11.83
CA PRO A 55 22.13 19.52 -10.40
C PRO A 55 22.23 20.80 -9.56
N GLN A 56 21.72 20.74 -8.34
CA GLN A 56 21.90 21.71 -7.27
C GLN A 56 23.16 21.35 -6.47
N ILE A 57 23.90 22.36 -6.04
CA ILE A 57 25.12 22.18 -5.23
C ILE A 57 24.79 21.49 -3.91
N THR A 58 23.75 21.98 -3.23
CA THR A 58 23.34 21.49 -1.91
C THR A 58 22.99 20.01 -1.94
N GLY A 59 22.20 19.56 -2.93
CA GLY A 59 21.83 18.16 -3.10
C GLY A 59 23.01 17.26 -3.47
N CYS A 60 23.92 17.78 -4.31
CA CYS A 60 25.15 17.07 -4.66
C CYS A 60 26.05 16.84 -3.44
N GLN A 61 26.19 17.84 -2.57
CA GLN A 61 27.03 17.74 -1.37
C GLN A 61 26.39 16.84 -0.29
N VAL A 62 25.06 16.86 -0.13
CA VAL A 62 24.34 15.99 0.83
C VAL A 62 24.48 14.51 0.46
N SER A 63 24.61 14.19 -0.83
CA SER A 63 24.85 12.83 -1.31
C SER A 63 26.34 12.42 -1.32
N GLY A 64 27.23 13.26 -0.79
CA GLY A 64 28.67 13.03 -0.75
C GLY A 64 29.36 13.21 -2.11
N GLY A 65 28.67 13.70 -3.12
CA GLY A 65 29.22 13.93 -4.46
C GLY A 65 30.02 15.22 -4.59
N SER A 66 30.87 15.27 -5.61
CA SER A 66 31.61 16.48 -6.03
C SER A 66 30.81 17.22 -7.11
N PHE A 67 30.51 18.49 -6.87
CA PHE A 67 29.84 19.34 -7.86
C PHE A 67 30.84 19.86 -8.88
N CYS A 68 30.65 19.52 -10.15
CA CYS A 68 31.51 19.90 -11.25
C CYS A 68 30.77 20.88 -12.17
N SER A 69 31.37 22.05 -12.41
CA SER A 69 30.81 23.09 -13.28
C SER A 69 31.70 23.34 -14.49
N ALA A 70 31.09 23.45 -15.67
CA ALA A 70 31.81 23.84 -16.89
C ALA A 70 30.85 24.37 -17.96
N GLY A 71 31.17 25.56 -18.47
CA GLY A 71 30.42 26.26 -19.50
C GLY A 71 28.91 26.31 -19.22
N SER A 72 28.15 25.57 -20.02
CA SER A 72 26.68 25.58 -20.01
C SER A 72 26.05 24.49 -19.12
N ARG A 73 26.84 23.58 -18.53
CA ARG A 73 26.29 22.41 -17.81
C ARG A 73 27.12 22.02 -16.59
N ASN A 74 26.43 21.87 -15.47
CA ASN A 74 26.98 21.33 -14.24
C ASN A 74 26.59 19.85 -14.09
N ILE A 75 27.39 19.06 -13.38
CA ILE A 75 27.12 17.65 -13.06
C ILE A 75 27.55 17.36 -11.61
N CYS A 76 26.88 16.40 -10.96
CA CYS A 76 27.30 15.89 -9.66
C CYS A 76 28.00 14.55 -9.85
N CYS A 77 29.26 14.46 -9.46
CA CYS A 77 30.07 13.26 -9.59
C CYS A 77 30.14 12.50 -8.27
N SER A 78 30.11 11.17 -8.33
CA SER A 78 30.24 10.34 -7.12
C SER A 78 31.62 10.53 -6.47
N THR A 79 31.75 10.15 -5.19
CA THR A 79 33.00 10.24 -4.41
C THR A 79 34.23 9.64 -5.09
N ASN A 80 34.02 8.62 -5.93
CA ASN A 80 35.06 7.92 -6.67
C ASN A 80 35.24 8.47 -8.10
N GLN A 81 34.87 9.73 -8.38
CA GLN A 81 34.98 10.32 -9.71
C GLN A 81 35.52 11.76 -9.62
N SER A 82 36.33 12.16 -10.60
CA SER A 82 36.87 13.51 -10.75
C SER A 82 36.09 14.31 -11.80
N CYS A 83 36.08 15.63 -11.64
CA CYS A 83 35.51 16.54 -12.64
C CYS A 83 36.37 16.54 -13.92
N GLY A 84 35.73 16.35 -15.08
CA GLY A 84 36.34 16.54 -16.39
C GLY A 84 35.52 17.50 -17.26
N LEU A 85 36.08 17.92 -18.39
CA LEU A 85 35.46 18.86 -19.33
C LEU A 85 35.05 18.16 -20.62
N GLY A 86 33.88 18.48 -21.17
CA GLY A 86 33.37 17.89 -22.42
C GLY A 86 32.89 18.93 -23.40
N THR A 87 32.53 18.48 -24.59
CA THR A 87 31.77 19.27 -25.55
C THR A 87 30.56 18.51 -26.06
N ILE A 88 29.40 19.16 -26.08
CA ILE A 88 28.15 18.66 -26.71
C ILE A 88 27.72 19.70 -27.73
N TYR A 89 27.69 19.32 -29.02
CA TYR A 89 27.32 20.23 -30.12
C TYR A 89 28.09 21.57 -30.13
N GLY A 90 29.34 21.56 -29.68
CA GLY A 90 30.20 22.76 -29.63
C GLY A 90 30.10 23.60 -28.34
N ALA A 91 29.20 23.27 -27.40
CA ALA A 91 29.13 23.89 -26.09
C ALA A 91 29.92 23.10 -25.04
N GLU A 92 30.61 23.80 -24.14
CA GLU A 92 31.36 23.20 -23.03
C GLU A 92 30.43 22.67 -21.93
N VAL A 93 30.73 21.48 -21.41
CA VAL A 93 29.92 20.78 -20.39
C VAL A 93 30.80 20.11 -19.34
N ALA A 94 30.32 19.97 -18.10
CA ALA A 94 31.03 19.21 -17.07
C ALA A 94 30.72 17.70 -17.17
N LEU A 95 31.70 16.87 -16.85
CA LEU A 95 31.65 15.40 -16.92
C LEU A 95 32.19 14.77 -15.64
N CYS A 96 31.75 13.54 -15.35
CA CYS A 96 32.36 12.72 -14.31
C CYS A 96 33.32 11.72 -14.94
N VAL A 97 34.57 11.77 -14.49
CA VAL A 97 35.65 10.89 -14.94
C VAL A 97 35.99 9.94 -13.82
N SER A 98 35.99 8.64 -14.09
CA SER A 98 36.45 7.66 -13.10
C SER A 98 37.98 7.72 -13.00
N PRO A 99 38.57 7.78 -11.79
CA PRO A 99 40.00 7.72 -11.61
C PRO A 99 40.53 6.37 -12.09
N PRO A 100 41.78 6.30 -12.57
CA PRO A 100 42.41 5.01 -12.86
C PRO A 100 42.46 4.17 -11.58
N PRO A 101 42.23 2.84 -11.65
CA PRO A 101 42.25 1.98 -10.48
C PRO A 101 43.64 2.01 -9.82
N PRO A 102 43.73 1.86 -8.48
CA PRO A 102 45.00 1.82 -7.77
C PRO A 102 45.88 0.69 -8.31
N THR A 103 47.13 1.01 -8.61
CA THR A 103 48.11 0.10 -9.21
C THR A 103 48.38 -1.08 -8.28
N GLY A 104 47.76 -2.22 -8.56
CA GLY A 104 47.97 -3.46 -7.82
C GLY A 104 47.02 -4.57 -8.26
N GLY A 105 47.28 -5.14 -9.44
CA GLY A 105 46.51 -6.28 -9.99
C GLY A 105 46.01 -6.00 -11.40
N SER A 106 46.20 -6.94 -12.31
CA SER A 106 45.93 -6.82 -13.75
C SER A 106 44.50 -6.38 -14.06
N THR A 107 44.28 -5.08 -14.20
CA THR A 107 43.03 -4.48 -14.65
C THR A 107 43.34 -3.38 -15.65
N SER A 108 42.55 -3.31 -16.72
CA SER A 108 42.78 -2.46 -17.88
C SER A 108 42.89 -0.98 -17.47
N ILE A 109 44.10 -0.40 -17.56
CA ILE A 109 44.29 1.05 -17.49
C ILE A 109 43.39 1.68 -18.55
N CYS A 110 42.56 2.68 -18.18
CA CYS A 110 41.74 3.37 -19.17
C CYS A 110 42.65 4.09 -20.17
N SER A 111 42.73 3.54 -21.38
CA SER A 111 43.64 3.95 -22.43
C SER A 111 42.92 3.86 -23.77
N PRO A 112 43.42 4.52 -24.83
CA PRO A 112 42.87 4.37 -26.17
C PRO A 112 42.86 2.93 -26.70
N LYS A 113 43.61 2.01 -26.08
CA LYS A 113 43.67 0.59 -26.44
C LYS A 113 42.70 -0.27 -25.62
N SER A 114 41.99 0.30 -24.65
CA SER A 114 41.10 -0.43 -23.76
C SER A 114 39.76 -0.70 -24.44
N SER A 115 39.20 -1.90 -24.24
CA SER A 115 37.96 -2.34 -24.90
C SER A 115 36.73 -1.50 -24.56
N GLY A 116 36.78 -0.75 -23.46
CA GLY A 116 35.75 0.19 -23.04
C GLY A 116 36.06 1.66 -23.34
N TYR A 117 37.11 1.99 -24.09
CA TYR A 117 37.49 3.39 -24.37
C TYR A 117 36.48 4.09 -25.27
N ILE A 118 36.01 5.26 -24.84
CA ILE A 118 34.95 6.00 -25.52
C ILE A 118 35.32 7.43 -25.91
N GLY A 119 36.56 7.84 -25.64
CA GLY A 119 37.09 9.13 -26.05
C GLY A 119 37.88 9.83 -24.95
N ARG A 120 38.18 11.10 -25.19
CA ARG A 120 38.82 11.99 -24.21
C ARG A 120 37.90 13.14 -23.85
N THR A 121 38.05 13.60 -22.62
CA THR A 121 37.57 14.89 -22.18
C THR A 121 38.41 16.01 -22.83
N LYS A 122 37.89 17.24 -22.84
CA LYS A 122 38.56 18.46 -23.34
C LYS A 122 39.83 18.77 -22.54
N ASP A 123 39.89 18.39 -21.27
CA ASP A 123 41.09 18.44 -20.42
C ASP A 123 42.06 17.26 -20.64
N GLY A 124 41.79 16.38 -21.61
CA GLY A 124 42.72 15.36 -22.08
C GLY A 124 42.67 14.03 -21.34
N GLN A 125 41.76 13.84 -20.39
CA GLN A 125 41.59 12.59 -19.66
C GLN A 125 40.87 11.54 -20.52
N ASN A 126 41.32 10.28 -20.49
CA ASN A 126 40.64 9.18 -21.17
C ASN A 126 39.37 8.79 -20.40
N VAL A 127 38.30 8.50 -21.13
CA VAL A 127 37.05 8.00 -20.55
C VAL A 127 36.81 6.56 -21.04
N CYS A 128 36.52 5.66 -20.11
CA CYS A 128 36.21 4.27 -20.41
C CYS A 128 34.95 3.81 -19.67
N CYS A 129 34.13 3.03 -20.34
CA CYS A 129 32.94 2.40 -19.76
C CYS A 129 33.28 1.13 -18.97
N GLY A 130 32.45 0.84 -17.97
CA GLY A 130 32.54 -0.39 -17.19
C GLY A 130 32.27 -1.66 -18.01
N ALA A 131 32.51 -2.82 -17.40
CA ALA A 131 32.36 -4.12 -18.09
C ALA A 131 30.96 -4.36 -18.69
N ASN A 132 29.92 -3.82 -18.05
CA ASN A 132 28.52 -3.94 -18.47
C ASN A 132 27.98 -2.72 -19.24
N GLU A 133 28.85 -1.79 -19.61
CA GLU A 133 28.50 -0.52 -20.25
C GLU A 133 29.20 -0.35 -21.60
N GLU A 134 28.54 0.29 -22.55
CA GLU A 134 29.08 0.63 -23.87
C GLU A 134 29.06 2.14 -24.10
N ALA A 135 29.81 2.56 -25.11
CA ALA A 135 29.73 3.93 -25.60
C ALA A 135 28.29 4.27 -26.00
N GLY A 136 27.84 5.45 -25.57
CA GLY A 136 26.71 6.10 -26.19
C GLY A 136 26.94 6.28 -27.70
N PRO A 137 25.87 6.28 -28.51
CA PRO A 137 25.99 6.50 -29.93
C PRO A 137 26.72 7.81 -30.28
N ALA A 138 27.72 7.71 -31.15
CA ALA A 138 28.54 8.84 -31.58
C ALA A 138 27.71 9.85 -32.40
N GLY A 139 27.68 11.12 -31.96
CA GLY A 139 27.29 12.23 -32.82
C GLY A 139 28.20 12.30 -34.05
N ARG A 140 27.63 12.56 -35.22
CA ARG A 140 28.25 12.35 -36.55
C ARG A 140 29.39 13.33 -36.92
N LYS A 141 30.19 13.82 -35.97
CA LYS A 141 31.41 14.60 -36.23
C LYS A 141 32.55 14.16 -35.30
N ILE A 142 33.61 13.64 -35.91
CA ILE A 142 34.89 13.32 -35.28
C ILE A 142 35.40 14.59 -34.57
N GLY A 143 35.49 14.55 -33.23
CA GLY A 143 36.06 15.63 -32.41
C GLY A 143 35.11 16.47 -31.55
N ILE A 144 33.79 16.23 -31.53
CA ILE A 144 32.81 17.08 -30.76
C ILE A 144 31.83 16.26 -29.90
N ASN A 145 32.11 14.98 -29.63
CA ASN A 145 31.21 14.15 -28.83
C ASN A 145 31.65 14.09 -27.37
N THR A 146 30.69 14.25 -26.47
CA THR A 146 30.88 13.94 -25.06
C THR A 146 30.91 12.43 -24.87
N PRO A 147 32.03 11.86 -24.38
CA PRO A 147 32.07 10.45 -24.03
C PRO A 147 31.10 10.19 -22.88
N TYR A 148 30.09 9.36 -23.10
CA TYR A 148 29.23 8.83 -22.04
C TYR A 148 28.97 7.33 -22.22
N CYS A 149 28.63 6.68 -21.12
CA CYS A 149 28.36 5.26 -21.05
C CYS A 149 26.86 4.98 -20.91
N GLN A 150 26.40 3.88 -21.52
CA GLN A 150 25.05 3.36 -21.45
C GLN A 150 25.08 1.83 -21.21
N PRO A 151 24.01 1.21 -20.65
CA PRO A 151 24.01 -0.24 -20.42
C PRO A 151 24.09 -1.03 -21.72
N LYS A 152 24.94 -2.07 -21.77
CA LYS A 152 25.11 -2.93 -22.97
C LYS A 152 23.84 -3.70 -23.33
N ARG A 153 23.17 -4.23 -22.30
CA ARG A 153 22.07 -5.21 -22.39
C ARG A 153 21.27 -5.23 -21.09
N ALA A 154 20.15 -5.96 -21.09
CA ALA A 154 19.26 -6.02 -19.93
C ALA A 154 19.92 -6.51 -18.62
N SER A 155 20.88 -7.44 -18.71
CA SER A 155 21.61 -7.93 -17.52
C SER A 155 22.60 -6.91 -16.93
N ALA A 156 22.76 -5.73 -17.55
CA ALA A 156 23.49 -4.63 -16.96
C ALA A 156 22.66 -3.84 -15.93
N CYS A 157 21.34 -4.00 -15.91
CA CYS A 157 20.45 -3.33 -14.97
C CYS A 157 20.41 -4.03 -13.61
N ALA A 158 20.22 -3.26 -12.55
CA ALA A 158 20.13 -3.81 -11.20
C ALA A 158 18.83 -4.62 -11.00
N THR A 159 18.80 -5.46 -9.97
CA THR A 159 17.59 -6.22 -9.62
C THR A 159 16.40 -5.28 -9.40
N GLY A 160 15.30 -5.54 -10.11
CA GLY A 160 14.09 -4.72 -10.07
C GLY A 160 14.06 -3.56 -11.06
N GLU A 161 15.18 -3.23 -11.71
CA GLU A 161 15.20 -2.29 -12.82
C GLU A 161 14.78 -2.96 -14.13
N GLN A 162 14.17 -2.18 -15.02
CA GLN A 162 13.75 -2.64 -16.33
C GLN A 162 14.60 -2.00 -17.43
N PHE A 163 15.17 -2.82 -18.31
CA PHE A 163 15.93 -2.32 -19.45
C PHE A 163 15.01 -1.77 -20.53
N VAL A 164 15.37 -0.60 -21.05
CA VAL A 164 14.68 0.07 -22.14
C VAL A 164 15.69 0.51 -23.21
N GLN A 165 15.31 0.31 -24.46
CA GLN A 165 16.09 0.73 -25.62
C GLN A 165 15.15 1.44 -26.58
N GLY A 166 15.62 2.55 -27.14
CA GLY A 166 14.86 3.35 -28.09
C GLY A 166 15.75 3.88 -29.20
N THR A 167 15.23 3.87 -30.41
CA THR A 167 15.90 4.45 -31.58
C THR A 167 15.40 5.87 -31.73
N GLY A 168 16.19 6.83 -31.28
CA GLY A 168 15.93 8.24 -31.55
C GLY A 168 16.02 8.55 -33.04
N ASN A 169 15.66 9.78 -33.44
CA ASN A 169 15.74 10.25 -34.83
C ASN A 169 17.06 9.95 -35.57
N TYR A 170 18.16 9.65 -34.86
CA TYR A 170 19.46 9.40 -35.47
C TYR A 170 20.30 8.28 -34.82
N GLN A 171 19.92 7.74 -33.66
CA GLN A 171 20.78 6.86 -32.87
C GLN A 171 20.01 5.98 -31.86
N THR A 172 20.56 4.80 -31.58
CA THR A 172 20.03 3.87 -30.57
C THR A 172 20.59 4.20 -29.19
N GLU A 173 19.70 4.56 -28.26
CA GLU A 173 20.03 4.78 -26.85
C GLU A 173 19.47 3.66 -25.98
N LYS A 174 20.12 3.41 -24.83
CA LYS A 174 19.77 2.36 -23.87
C LYS A 174 19.76 2.91 -22.43
N LYS A 175 18.87 2.40 -21.58
CA LYS A 175 18.75 2.82 -20.17
C LYS A 175 18.15 1.72 -19.29
N CYS A 176 18.47 1.77 -17.99
CA CYS A 176 17.79 1.02 -16.95
C CYS A 176 16.78 1.93 -16.22
N CYS A 177 15.53 1.49 -16.14
CA CYS A 177 14.43 2.21 -15.49
C CYS A 177 14.18 1.66 -14.09
N PRO A 178 14.09 2.51 -13.06
CA PRO A 178 13.74 2.10 -11.71
C PRO A 178 12.40 1.36 -11.65
N SER A 179 12.24 0.46 -10.68
CA SER A 179 11.01 -0.33 -10.47
C SER A 179 9.73 0.49 -10.27
N ASN A 180 9.85 1.75 -9.85
CA ASN A 180 8.75 2.69 -9.68
C ASN A 180 8.46 3.54 -10.95
N THR A 181 8.96 3.11 -12.11
CA THR A 181 8.74 3.76 -13.40
C THR A 181 8.31 2.75 -14.46
N ILE A 182 7.72 3.23 -15.55
CA ILE A 182 7.36 2.42 -16.71
C ILE A 182 8.36 2.71 -17.84
N PRO A 183 9.08 1.69 -18.35
CA PRO A 183 9.80 1.79 -19.61
C PRO A 183 8.89 2.27 -20.75
N SER A 184 9.30 3.34 -21.42
CA SER A 184 8.58 3.86 -22.59
C SER A 184 9.55 4.55 -23.54
N ASN A 185 9.06 5.00 -24.69
CA ASN A 185 9.83 5.81 -25.63
C ASN A 185 9.16 7.17 -25.78
N HIS A 186 9.97 8.23 -25.78
CA HIS A 186 9.52 9.58 -26.15
C HIS A 186 9.05 9.56 -27.63
N PRO A 187 8.16 10.47 -28.09
CA PRO A 187 7.73 10.55 -29.49
C PRO A 187 8.86 10.63 -30.54
N ASN A 188 10.05 11.08 -30.16
CA ASN A 188 11.25 11.09 -31.02
C ASN A 188 12.01 9.75 -31.01
N GLY A 189 11.46 8.70 -30.38
CA GLY A 189 11.97 7.33 -30.32
C GLY A 189 12.98 7.02 -29.20
N LEU A 190 13.37 8.00 -28.37
CA LEU A 190 14.36 7.81 -27.30
C LEU A 190 13.77 7.07 -26.09
N PRO A 191 14.56 6.19 -25.42
CA PRO A 191 14.11 5.47 -24.24
C PRO A 191 13.93 6.40 -23.02
N PHE A 192 12.84 6.20 -22.29
CA PHE A 192 12.41 7.03 -21.17
C PHE A 192 11.79 6.16 -20.05
N CYS A 193 11.90 6.66 -18.81
CA CYS A 193 11.32 6.03 -17.63
C CYS A 193 10.15 6.89 -17.14
N ALA A 194 8.94 6.54 -17.56
CA ALA A 194 7.74 7.28 -17.22
C ALA A 194 7.42 7.15 -15.73
N LYS A 195 7.04 8.26 -15.09
CA LYS A 195 6.54 8.21 -13.71
C LYS A 195 5.36 7.23 -13.65
N LEU A 196 5.47 6.23 -12.79
CA LEU A 196 4.36 5.34 -12.49
C LEU A 196 3.33 6.14 -11.68
N ASN A 197 2.32 6.67 -12.34
CA ASN A 197 1.17 7.20 -11.62
C ASN A 197 0.53 6.01 -10.89
N LEU A 198 0.28 6.07 -9.60
CA LEU A 198 -0.47 5.04 -8.85
C LEU A 198 -1.84 5.58 -8.43
N PRO A 199 -2.86 4.74 -8.24
CA PRO A 199 -4.10 5.18 -7.60
C PRO A 199 -3.78 5.76 -6.21
N THR A 200 -4.58 6.72 -5.75
CA THR A 200 -4.47 7.24 -4.38
C THR A 200 -5.41 6.48 -3.45
N LEU A 201 -5.03 6.35 -2.18
CA LEU A 201 -5.80 5.65 -1.17
C LEU A 201 -5.53 6.27 0.21
N SER A 202 -6.58 6.49 1.00
CA SER A 202 -6.51 6.94 2.39
C SER A 202 -7.62 6.31 3.23
N ILE A 203 -7.32 6.01 4.49
CA ILE A 203 -8.32 5.57 5.47
C ILE A 203 -8.95 6.81 6.11
N THR A 204 -10.27 6.93 6.00
CA THR A 204 -11.06 8.00 6.61
C THR A 204 -11.79 7.56 7.88
N SER A 205 -12.09 6.25 8.01
CA SER A 205 -12.58 5.65 9.25
C SER A 205 -11.90 4.30 9.46
N PRO A 206 -11.36 4.01 10.65
CA PRO A 206 -11.28 4.85 11.86
C PRO A 206 -10.45 6.11 11.62
N ALA A 207 -10.72 7.21 12.32
CA ALA A 207 -10.10 8.52 12.05
C ALA A 207 -8.67 8.63 12.61
N ALA A 208 -8.42 8.01 13.77
CA ALA A 208 -7.13 8.02 14.45
C ALA A 208 -6.46 6.64 14.40
N ASP A 209 -5.13 6.62 14.49
CA ASP A 209 -4.41 5.37 14.74
C ASP A 209 -4.71 4.86 16.15
N GLN A 210 -4.79 3.54 16.31
CA GLN A 210 -5.15 2.85 17.56
C GLN A 210 -6.52 3.23 18.13
N GLN A 211 -7.44 3.75 17.30
CA GLN A 211 -8.80 4.04 17.74
C GLN A 211 -9.45 2.76 18.30
N SER A 212 -10.09 2.89 19.47
CA SER A 212 -10.89 1.80 20.04
C SER A 212 -12.20 1.65 19.29
N VAL A 213 -12.53 0.42 18.89
CA VAL A 213 -13.71 0.09 18.08
C VAL A 213 -14.45 -1.10 18.69
N ALA A 214 -15.78 -1.09 18.59
CA ALA A 214 -16.67 -2.09 19.17
C ALA A 214 -17.92 -2.31 18.29
N GLY A 215 -18.64 -3.41 18.51
CA GLY A 215 -19.86 -3.77 17.76
C GLY A 215 -19.60 -3.90 16.26
N ALA A 216 -20.53 -3.41 15.43
CA ALA A 216 -20.19 -3.19 14.02
C ALA A 216 -19.63 -1.79 13.81
N PHE A 217 -18.37 -1.74 13.42
CA PHE A 217 -17.65 -0.50 13.21
C PHE A 217 -17.42 -0.25 11.71
N PRO A 218 -17.77 0.93 11.18
CA PRO A 218 -17.55 1.25 9.77
C PRO A 218 -16.07 1.54 9.49
N LEU A 219 -15.44 0.69 8.68
CA LEU A 219 -14.13 0.94 8.09
C LEU A 219 -14.33 1.58 6.72
N THR A 220 -13.77 2.77 6.52
CA THR A 220 -13.97 3.57 5.31
C THR A 220 -12.64 3.96 4.70
N ALA A 221 -12.49 3.67 3.41
CA ALA A 221 -11.34 4.07 2.62
C ALA A 221 -11.76 4.93 1.42
N ALA A 222 -11.13 6.09 1.27
CA ALA A 222 -11.26 6.95 0.11
C ALA A 222 -10.13 6.66 -0.88
N PHE A 223 -10.45 6.62 -2.16
CA PHE A 223 -9.50 6.35 -3.22
C PHE A 223 -9.81 7.17 -4.48
N THR A 224 -8.81 7.35 -5.33
CA THR A 224 -8.97 8.02 -6.62
C THR A 224 -8.19 7.28 -7.69
N ALA A 225 -8.87 6.99 -8.80
CA ALA A 225 -8.23 6.49 -10.00
C ALA A 225 -7.38 7.59 -10.65
N ARG A 226 -6.49 7.18 -11.54
CA ARG A 226 -5.66 8.12 -12.29
C ARG A 226 -6.40 8.61 -13.53
N PRO A 227 -5.96 9.71 -14.16
CA PRO A 227 -6.49 10.13 -15.46
C PRO A 227 -6.51 8.96 -16.45
N ASN A 228 -7.62 8.81 -17.17
CA ASN A 228 -7.84 7.74 -18.15
C ASN A 228 -7.73 6.31 -17.58
N SER A 229 -8.01 6.12 -16.28
CA SER A 229 -8.10 4.79 -15.65
C SER A 229 -9.31 4.72 -14.71
N SER A 230 -9.69 3.51 -14.32
CA SER A 230 -10.72 3.25 -13.32
C SER A 230 -10.19 2.34 -12.22
N ILE A 231 -10.82 2.36 -11.04
CA ILE A 231 -10.53 1.37 -10.01
C ILE A 231 -11.22 0.07 -10.37
N ASN A 232 -10.49 -1.05 -10.38
CA ASN A 232 -11.02 -2.38 -10.61
C ASN A 232 -11.61 -2.93 -9.30
N ALA A 233 -10.83 -2.91 -8.22
CA ALA A 233 -11.22 -3.43 -6.92
C ALA A 233 -10.52 -2.72 -5.75
N VAL A 234 -11.15 -2.77 -4.58
CA VAL A 234 -10.55 -2.45 -3.28
C VAL A 234 -10.65 -3.69 -2.40
N GLN A 235 -9.56 -4.07 -1.74
CA GLN A 235 -9.47 -5.21 -0.85
C GLN A 235 -9.16 -4.73 0.57
N LEU A 236 -9.80 -5.33 1.56
CA LEU A 236 -9.57 -5.15 2.98
C LEU A 236 -8.92 -6.41 3.55
N PHE A 237 -7.85 -6.20 4.32
CA PHE A 237 -7.17 -7.22 5.09
C PHE A 237 -7.15 -6.83 6.57
N ILE A 238 -7.29 -7.82 7.45
CA ILE A 238 -7.14 -7.70 8.91
C ILE A 238 -5.99 -8.63 9.31
N ASP A 239 -4.95 -8.09 9.94
CA ASP A 239 -3.72 -8.81 10.34
C ASP A 239 -3.09 -9.62 9.19
N GLY A 240 -3.15 -9.05 7.99
CA GLY A 240 -2.63 -9.68 6.77
C GLY A 240 -3.54 -10.74 6.15
N GLN A 241 -4.65 -11.12 6.81
CA GLN A 241 -5.64 -12.04 6.26
C GLN A 241 -6.69 -11.29 5.44
N PHE A 242 -7.06 -11.84 4.28
CA PHE A 242 -8.10 -11.27 3.43
C PHE A 242 -9.47 -11.33 4.14
N GLU A 243 -10.12 -10.18 4.28
CA GLU A 243 -11.43 -10.06 4.93
C GLU A 243 -12.54 -9.83 3.89
N ARG A 244 -12.34 -8.86 2.98
CA ARG A 244 -13.38 -8.48 2.02
C ARG A 244 -12.81 -7.82 0.77
N GLN A 245 -13.57 -7.91 -0.33
CA GLN A 245 -13.34 -7.15 -1.55
C GLN A 245 -14.58 -6.35 -1.93
N SER A 246 -14.38 -5.19 -2.53
CA SER A 246 -15.45 -4.38 -3.12
C SER A 246 -16.08 -5.09 -4.33
N PRO A 247 -17.30 -4.69 -4.74
CA PRO A 247 -17.78 -4.99 -6.09
C PRO A 247 -16.82 -4.45 -7.17
N PRO A 248 -16.89 -4.98 -8.41
CA PRO A 248 -16.15 -4.41 -9.54
C PRO A 248 -16.52 -2.94 -9.76
N ASN A 249 -15.54 -2.12 -10.15
CA ASN A 249 -15.71 -0.68 -10.37
C ASN A 249 -16.32 0.06 -9.17
N PRO A 250 -15.70 -0.03 -7.98
CA PRO A 250 -16.26 0.55 -6.77
C PRO A 250 -16.31 2.09 -6.81
N VAL A 251 -17.30 2.64 -6.14
CA VAL A 251 -17.43 4.09 -5.91
C VAL A 251 -16.67 4.46 -4.64
N SER A 252 -15.95 5.58 -4.69
CA SER A 252 -15.22 6.14 -3.55
C SER A 252 -16.14 7.06 -2.73
N PRO A 253 -16.12 6.99 -1.39
CA PRO A 253 -15.38 6.03 -0.56
C PRO A 253 -16.07 4.66 -0.49
N TRP A 254 -15.29 3.61 -0.18
CA TRP A 254 -15.84 2.28 0.11
C TRP A 254 -15.86 2.04 1.62
N THR A 255 -17.02 1.61 2.12
CA THR A 255 -17.27 1.34 3.55
C THR A 255 -17.59 -0.12 3.79
N VAL A 256 -16.98 -0.70 4.82
CA VAL A 256 -17.25 -2.06 5.30
C VAL A 256 -17.55 -2.00 6.79
N ASN A 257 -18.69 -2.57 7.22
CA ASN A 257 -18.99 -2.73 8.64
C ASN A 257 -18.25 -3.97 9.16
N LEU A 258 -17.16 -3.74 9.88
CA LEU A 258 -16.39 -4.78 10.56
C LEU A 258 -17.15 -5.22 11.82
N GLN A 259 -17.43 -6.51 11.94
CA GLN A 259 -18.06 -7.11 13.12
C GLN A 259 -16.95 -7.43 14.13
N THR A 260 -16.71 -6.53 15.08
CA THR A 260 -15.52 -6.58 15.95
C THR A 260 -15.54 -7.76 16.92
N TRP A 261 -16.72 -8.23 17.31
CA TRP A 261 -16.92 -9.38 18.19
C TRP A 261 -16.40 -10.70 17.60
N LYS A 262 -16.06 -10.78 16.30
CA LYS A 262 -15.39 -11.96 15.71
C LYS A 262 -13.89 -12.02 15.99
N LEU A 263 -13.31 -10.89 16.36
CA LEU A 263 -11.87 -10.73 16.55
C LEU A 263 -11.54 -10.79 18.05
N ALA A 264 -10.30 -11.16 18.35
CA ALA A 264 -9.81 -11.11 19.72
C ALA A 264 -9.78 -9.65 20.22
N PRO A 265 -9.98 -9.40 21.52
CA PRO A 265 -9.76 -8.08 22.09
C PRO A 265 -8.28 -7.66 21.96
N GLY A 266 -8.03 -6.38 21.71
CA GLY A 266 -6.68 -5.82 21.63
C GLY A 266 -6.31 -5.25 20.25
N PRO A 267 -5.01 -5.08 19.97
CA PRO A 267 -4.55 -4.39 18.76
C PRO A 267 -4.67 -5.27 17.51
N HIS A 268 -5.24 -4.70 16.45
CA HIS A 268 -5.33 -5.29 15.12
C HIS A 268 -4.84 -4.30 14.05
N THR A 269 -4.33 -4.81 12.93
CA THR A 269 -3.90 -3.99 11.79
C THR A 269 -4.87 -4.15 10.63
N ILE A 270 -5.50 -3.06 10.21
CA ILE A 270 -6.32 -3.04 9.00
C ILE A 270 -5.48 -2.53 7.83
N LYS A 271 -5.60 -3.16 6.67
CA LYS A 271 -4.93 -2.75 5.44
C LYS A 271 -5.91 -2.73 4.29
N PHE A 272 -6.00 -1.58 3.62
CA PHE A 272 -6.70 -1.46 2.35
C PHE A 272 -5.69 -1.53 1.21
N VAL A 273 -6.06 -2.22 0.14
CA VAL A 273 -5.32 -2.28 -1.13
C VAL A 273 -6.28 -1.91 -2.25
N VAL A 274 -5.94 -0.90 -3.04
CA VAL A 274 -6.71 -0.53 -4.23
C VAL A 274 -5.93 -0.96 -5.48
N THR A 275 -6.65 -1.55 -6.44
CA THR A 275 -6.10 -2.00 -7.72
C THR A 275 -6.87 -1.35 -8.85
N ASP A 276 -6.18 -0.71 -9.78
CA ASP A 276 -6.81 -0.14 -10.96
C ASP A 276 -6.96 -1.13 -12.12
N ASN A 277 -7.68 -0.72 -13.17
CA ASN A 277 -7.94 -1.53 -14.37
C ASN A 277 -6.68 -1.87 -15.20
N LEU A 278 -5.53 -1.30 -14.86
CA LEU A 278 -4.23 -1.59 -15.47
C LEU A 278 -3.34 -2.46 -14.55
N GLY A 279 -3.92 -3.00 -13.47
CA GLY A 279 -3.25 -3.88 -12.51
C GLY A 279 -2.30 -3.16 -11.54
N ARG A 280 -2.35 -1.83 -11.47
CA ARG A 280 -1.46 -1.04 -10.59
C ARG A 280 -2.12 -0.87 -9.23
N THR A 281 -1.32 -0.97 -8.17
CA THR A 281 -1.82 -1.03 -6.80
C THR A 281 -1.30 0.11 -5.93
N ALA A 282 -2.10 0.48 -4.93
CA ALA A 282 -1.67 1.28 -3.78
C ALA A 282 -2.26 0.69 -2.51
N SER A 283 -1.55 0.82 -1.39
CA SER A 283 -2.01 0.30 -0.11
C SER A 283 -1.75 1.28 1.03
N THR A 284 -2.63 1.26 2.04
CA THR A 284 -2.46 2.00 3.29
C THR A 284 -2.95 1.12 4.43
N GLU A 285 -2.39 1.32 5.61
CA GLU A 285 -2.75 0.58 6.82
C GLU A 285 -3.05 1.53 7.99
N ARG A 286 -3.74 1.01 9.00
CA ARG A 286 -4.04 1.69 10.26
C ARG A 286 -4.18 0.66 11.36
N ARG A 287 -3.77 0.97 12.58
CA ARG A 287 -4.03 0.12 13.74
C ARG A 287 -5.36 0.49 14.38
N ILE A 288 -6.07 -0.51 14.86
CA ILE A 288 -7.28 -0.37 15.67
C ILE A 288 -7.12 -1.17 16.96
N ASN A 289 -7.84 -0.79 17.99
CA ASN A 289 -7.94 -1.57 19.21
C ASN A 289 -9.36 -2.12 19.33
N ILE A 290 -9.53 -3.44 19.21
CA ILE A 290 -10.81 -4.10 19.37
C ILE A 290 -11.15 -4.13 20.86
N VAL A 291 -12.31 -3.57 21.19
CA VAL A 291 -12.89 -3.67 22.54
C VAL A 291 -13.61 -5.01 22.65
N ALA A 292 -13.45 -5.68 23.79
CA ALA A 292 -14.12 -6.94 24.06
C ALA A 292 -15.65 -6.77 24.06
N GLU A 293 -16.35 -7.73 23.46
CA GLU A 293 -17.80 -7.86 23.62
C GLU A 293 -18.10 -8.44 24.99
N THR A 294 -18.96 -7.79 25.75
CA THR A 294 -19.23 -8.12 27.17
C THR A 294 -20.72 -8.20 27.49
N VAL A 295 -21.60 -7.97 26.51
CA VAL A 295 -23.03 -8.07 26.69
C VAL A 295 -23.44 -9.55 26.56
N PRO A 296 -23.95 -10.20 27.62
CA PRO A 296 -24.41 -11.57 27.53
C PRO A 296 -25.79 -11.68 26.88
N PRO A 297 -26.16 -12.87 26.37
CA PRO A 297 -27.50 -13.14 25.88
C PRO A 297 -28.59 -12.84 26.91
N LEU A 298 -29.66 -12.20 26.48
CA LEU A 298 -30.86 -12.01 27.28
C LEU A 298 -31.73 -13.28 27.25
N VAL A 299 -31.68 -14.07 28.32
CA VAL A 299 -32.50 -15.27 28.49
C VAL A 299 -33.78 -14.95 29.28
N LYS A 300 -34.94 -15.42 28.81
CA LYS A 300 -36.24 -15.22 29.46
C LYS A 300 -37.05 -16.50 29.49
N PHE A 301 -37.71 -16.74 30.63
CA PHE A 301 -38.80 -17.70 30.72
C PHE A 301 -40.11 -17.02 30.32
N LEU A 302 -40.75 -17.55 29.29
CA LEU A 302 -42.07 -17.15 28.83
C LEU A 302 -43.16 -18.00 29.48
N GLN A 303 -42.83 -19.25 29.82
CA GLN A 303 -43.68 -20.16 30.58
C GLN A 303 -42.82 -21.20 31.32
N PRO A 304 -43.07 -21.47 32.62
CA PRO A 304 -43.81 -20.59 33.53
C PRO A 304 -43.10 -19.23 33.68
N PRO A 305 -43.79 -18.16 34.12
CA PRO A 305 -43.14 -16.90 34.45
C PRO A 305 -42.01 -17.08 35.48
N LEU A 306 -41.07 -16.13 35.53
CA LEU A 306 -39.96 -16.15 36.49
C LEU A 306 -40.47 -16.23 37.94
N GLY A 307 -39.83 -17.07 38.76
CA GLY A 307 -40.11 -17.22 40.19
C GLY A 307 -40.37 -18.65 40.64
N THR A 308 -41.01 -18.79 41.80
CA THR A 308 -41.45 -20.07 42.38
C THR A 308 -42.83 -20.43 41.83
N THR A 309 -42.94 -21.57 41.15
CA THR A 309 -44.23 -22.07 40.63
C THR A 309 -44.59 -23.36 41.37
N PRO A 310 -45.74 -23.42 42.06
CA PRO A 310 -46.24 -24.69 42.58
C PRO A 310 -46.49 -25.67 41.41
N TRP A 311 -46.22 -26.95 41.64
CA TRP A 311 -46.57 -27.99 40.66
C TRP A 311 -48.09 -28.02 40.44
N PRO A 312 -48.58 -28.03 39.20
CA PRO A 312 -50.01 -28.18 38.97
C PRO A 312 -50.49 -29.55 39.48
N SER A 313 -51.41 -29.54 40.45
CA SER A 313 -52.06 -30.75 40.96
C SER A 313 -52.80 -31.46 39.80
N GLY A 314 -52.26 -32.59 39.35
CA GLY A 314 -52.86 -33.44 38.31
C GLY A 314 -52.14 -33.47 36.95
N GLY A 315 -51.05 -32.73 36.75
CA GLY A 315 -50.24 -32.82 35.53
C GLY A 315 -49.20 -33.96 35.57
N SER A 316 -48.90 -34.57 34.41
CA SER A 316 -47.77 -35.52 34.26
C SER A 316 -46.46 -34.85 33.83
N SER A 317 -46.53 -33.59 33.37
CA SER A 317 -45.40 -32.79 32.91
C SER A 317 -45.64 -31.29 33.07
N ILE A 318 -44.56 -30.50 33.11
CA ILE A 318 -44.59 -29.03 32.98
C ILE A 318 -44.07 -28.62 31.60
N HIS A 319 -44.80 -27.70 30.96
CA HIS A 319 -44.37 -27.08 29.72
C HIS A 319 -43.47 -25.88 29.99
N ILE A 320 -42.26 -25.91 29.43
CA ILE A 320 -41.29 -24.83 29.51
C ILE A 320 -41.20 -24.15 28.15
N LYS A 321 -41.35 -22.84 28.15
CA LYS A 321 -41.09 -21.98 27.00
C LYS A 321 -40.10 -20.91 27.41
N VAL A 322 -38.95 -20.89 26.74
CA VAL A 322 -37.86 -19.94 27.01
C VAL A 322 -37.40 -19.29 25.72
N SER A 323 -36.79 -18.11 25.85
CA SER A 323 -36.16 -17.41 24.73
C SER A 323 -34.75 -16.95 25.10
N ALA A 324 -33.85 -16.91 24.12
CA ALA A 324 -32.55 -16.25 24.22
C ALA A 324 -32.44 -15.22 23.09
N GLN A 325 -31.87 -14.05 23.38
CA GLN A 325 -31.70 -12.96 22.42
C GLN A 325 -30.33 -12.31 22.57
N ASP A 326 -29.61 -12.17 21.47
CA ASP A 326 -28.31 -11.52 21.42
C ASP A 326 -28.02 -10.94 20.02
N GLU A 327 -27.20 -9.89 19.94
CA GLU A 327 -26.79 -9.22 18.69
C GLU A 327 -25.69 -9.96 17.92
N THR A 328 -24.83 -10.68 18.62
CA THR A 328 -23.82 -11.58 18.03
C THR A 328 -24.42 -12.94 17.65
N GLY A 329 -25.68 -13.20 18.02
CA GLY A 329 -26.34 -14.48 17.84
C GLY A 329 -26.13 -15.41 19.03
N ILE A 330 -26.69 -16.61 18.95
CA ILE A 330 -26.69 -17.59 20.05
C ILE A 330 -25.87 -18.81 19.59
N GLY A 331 -24.72 -19.04 20.21
CA GLY A 331 -23.82 -20.15 19.91
C GLY A 331 -24.23 -21.46 20.57
N GLN A 332 -24.74 -21.37 21.79
CA GLN A 332 -25.25 -22.52 22.54
C GLN A 332 -26.47 -22.09 23.34
N PHE A 333 -27.51 -22.92 23.38
CA PHE A 333 -28.69 -22.68 24.21
C PHE A 333 -29.16 -24.00 24.80
N GLN A 334 -29.27 -24.08 26.12
CA GLN A 334 -29.61 -25.32 26.82
C GLN A 334 -30.58 -25.06 27.97
N VAL A 335 -31.36 -26.08 28.29
CA VAL A 335 -32.16 -26.15 29.51
C VAL A 335 -31.60 -27.24 30.41
N CYS A 336 -31.41 -26.88 31.67
CA CYS A 336 -30.81 -27.69 32.69
C CYS A 336 -31.80 -27.89 33.84
N LEU A 337 -31.81 -29.10 34.38
CA LEU A 337 -32.60 -29.50 35.53
C LEU A 337 -31.61 -29.89 36.63
N ASP A 338 -31.72 -29.23 37.79
CA ASP A 338 -30.87 -29.46 38.96
C ASP A 338 -29.38 -29.45 38.59
N ALA A 339 -28.95 -28.37 37.93
CA ALA A 339 -27.60 -28.13 37.41
C ALA A 339 -27.12 -29.06 36.28
N THR A 340 -27.91 -30.05 35.86
CA THR A 340 -27.56 -30.95 34.74
C THR A 340 -28.31 -30.54 33.48
N CYS A 341 -27.59 -30.27 32.39
CA CYS A 341 -28.18 -29.83 31.12
C CYS A 341 -28.61 -31.03 30.27
N PHE A 342 -29.92 -31.19 30.08
CA PHE A 342 -30.50 -32.34 29.37
C PHE A 342 -30.98 -31.99 27.97
N TRP A 343 -31.40 -30.73 27.75
CA TRP A 343 -32.02 -30.33 26.49
C TRP A 343 -31.20 -29.25 25.80
N THR A 344 -30.93 -29.47 24.53
CA THR A 344 -30.36 -28.49 23.62
C THR A 344 -31.47 -27.78 22.85
N CYS A 345 -31.36 -26.47 22.78
CA CYS A 345 -32.30 -25.58 22.12
C CYS A 345 -31.72 -25.05 20.80
N PRO A 346 -32.56 -24.47 19.92
CA PRO A 346 -32.11 -23.88 18.67
C PRO A 346 -31.10 -22.75 18.90
N THR A 347 -30.11 -22.68 18.02
CA THR A 347 -29.08 -21.63 17.98
C THR A 347 -29.39 -20.62 16.88
N SER A 348 -28.61 -19.54 16.83
CA SER A 348 -28.76 -18.51 15.81
C SER A 348 -27.43 -17.94 15.35
N ALA A 349 -27.26 -17.82 14.04
CA ALA A 349 -26.15 -17.08 13.49
C ALA A 349 -26.36 -15.56 13.64
N PRO A 350 -25.28 -14.79 13.80
CA PRO A 350 -25.28 -13.33 13.75
C PRO A 350 -25.84 -12.82 12.43
N THR A 351 -26.47 -11.64 12.47
CA THR A 351 -26.94 -10.95 11.25
C THR A 351 -26.00 -9.81 10.89
N SER A 352 -25.94 -9.45 9.61
CA SER A 352 -25.16 -8.30 9.14
C SER A 352 -25.74 -6.94 9.56
N SER A 353 -26.95 -6.91 10.10
CA SER A 353 -27.68 -5.68 10.49
C SER A 353 -27.56 -5.32 11.96
N ASN A 354 -26.79 -6.07 12.76
CA ASN A 354 -26.67 -5.93 14.23
C ASN A 354 -28.01 -5.92 14.96
N LEU A 355 -29.04 -6.52 14.36
CA LEU A 355 -30.31 -6.64 15.04
C LEU A 355 -30.26 -7.88 15.94
N PRO A 356 -30.68 -7.77 17.21
CA PRO A 356 -30.62 -8.89 18.14
C PRO A 356 -31.56 -10.00 17.68
N ARG A 357 -31.05 -11.24 17.63
CA ARG A 357 -31.80 -12.40 17.13
C ARG A 357 -32.35 -13.21 18.29
N THR A 358 -33.67 -13.31 18.34
CA THR A 358 -34.37 -14.13 19.34
C THR A 358 -34.56 -15.55 18.84
N VAL A 359 -34.19 -16.53 19.65
CA VAL A 359 -34.54 -17.95 19.48
C VAL A 359 -35.46 -18.38 20.61
N TYR A 360 -36.36 -19.30 20.31
CA TYR A 360 -37.31 -19.87 21.26
C TYR A 360 -37.06 -21.35 21.43
N CYS A 361 -37.26 -21.84 22.63
CA CYS A 361 -37.21 -23.26 22.96
C CYS A 361 -38.46 -23.63 23.75
N SER A 362 -39.11 -24.71 23.32
CA SER A 362 -40.29 -25.25 23.97
C SER A 362 -40.07 -26.72 24.26
N LEU A 363 -40.26 -27.14 25.50
CA LEU A 363 -40.08 -28.53 25.91
C LEU A 363 -41.05 -28.90 27.04
N SER A 364 -41.17 -30.19 27.32
CA SER A 364 -41.97 -30.69 28.44
C SER A 364 -41.09 -31.54 29.35
N ILE A 365 -41.12 -31.26 30.65
CA ILE A 365 -40.37 -32.03 31.66
C ILE A 365 -41.37 -32.85 32.45
N SER A 366 -41.18 -34.17 32.51
CA SER A 366 -42.10 -35.05 33.24
C SER A 366 -41.90 -34.96 34.75
N LEU A 367 -42.94 -35.36 35.50
CA LEU A 367 -42.87 -35.49 36.95
C LEU A 367 -41.77 -36.46 37.40
N THR A 368 -41.49 -37.50 36.62
CA THR A 368 -40.44 -38.50 36.95
C THR A 368 -39.02 -37.96 36.80
N GLN A 369 -38.84 -36.89 36.03
CA GLN A 369 -37.57 -36.18 35.91
C GLN A 369 -37.45 -35.12 37.01
N LEU A 370 -38.54 -34.38 37.24
CA LEU A 370 -38.63 -33.47 38.37
C LEU A 370 -38.52 -34.22 39.69
N PHE A 371 -38.02 -33.52 40.68
CA PHE A 371 -37.85 -33.99 42.05
C PHE A 371 -36.96 -35.23 42.22
N LYS A 372 -36.28 -35.66 41.14
CA LYS A 372 -35.41 -36.84 41.15
C LYS A 372 -34.17 -36.63 42.02
N VAL A 373 -33.59 -35.43 41.97
CA VAL A 373 -32.42 -35.06 42.78
C VAL A 373 -32.87 -34.51 44.13
N ASN A 374 -33.85 -33.61 44.15
CA ASN A 374 -34.43 -33.05 45.36
C ASN A 374 -35.95 -33.30 45.41
N PRO A 375 -36.46 -34.07 46.39
CA PRO A 375 -37.87 -34.50 46.41
C PRO A 375 -38.88 -33.38 46.67
N ILE A 376 -38.44 -32.18 47.05
CA ILE A 376 -39.30 -31.05 47.47
C ILE A 376 -39.35 -29.97 46.38
N ALA A 377 -38.23 -29.71 45.71
CA ALA A 377 -38.13 -28.68 44.69
C ALA A 377 -37.19 -29.09 43.57
N SER A 378 -37.42 -28.58 42.36
CA SER A 378 -36.51 -28.70 41.22
C SER A 378 -36.19 -27.33 40.67
N VAL A 379 -34.92 -27.14 40.29
CA VAL A 379 -34.46 -25.90 39.67
C VAL A 379 -34.30 -26.12 38.18
N ILE A 380 -35.05 -25.35 37.39
CA ILE A 380 -34.95 -25.36 35.94
C ILE A 380 -34.21 -24.09 35.53
N THR A 381 -33.06 -24.24 34.90
CA THR A 381 -32.23 -23.13 34.43
C THR A 381 -32.12 -23.19 32.91
N ALA A 382 -32.38 -22.08 32.23
CA ALA A 382 -32.05 -21.92 30.83
C ALA A 382 -30.75 -21.12 30.73
N ILE A 383 -29.77 -21.63 30.00
CA ILE A 383 -28.45 -21.00 29.80
C ILE A 383 -28.19 -20.82 28.31
N ALA A 384 -27.66 -19.67 27.92
CA ALA A 384 -27.27 -19.39 26.54
C ALA A 384 -25.89 -18.74 26.49
N TYR A 385 -25.08 -19.16 25.53
CA TYR A 385 -23.84 -18.49 25.15
C TYR A 385 -24.05 -17.77 23.83
N ASP A 386 -23.50 -16.56 23.72
CA ASP A 386 -23.50 -15.79 22.48
C ASP A 386 -22.51 -16.37 21.43
N GLN A 387 -22.23 -15.65 20.34
CA GLN A 387 -21.19 -16.04 19.36
C GLN A 387 -20.02 -15.06 19.29
N ALA A 388 -19.79 -14.27 20.35
CA ALA A 388 -18.60 -13.46 20.45
C ALA A 388 -17.33 -14.34 20.47
N HIS A 389 -16.19 -13.75 20.11
CA HIS A 389 -14.89 -14.42 20.11
C HIS A 389 -14.58 -15.07 21.46
N SER A 390 -14.97 -14.40 22.54
CA SER A 390 -15.04 -14.95 23.89
C SER A 390 -16.52 -15.02 24.30
N PRO A 391 -17.16 -16.22 24.26
CA PRO A 391 -18.60 -16.30 24.43
C PRO A 391 -19.08 -15.85 25.80
N ASN A 392 -20.07 -14.96 25.84
CA ASN A 392 -20.68 -14.49 27.08
C ASN A 392 -21.86 -15.37 27.49
N LEU A 393 -22.01 -15.63 28.79
CA LEU A 393 -23.07 -16.48 29.36
C LEU A 393 -24.25 -15.64 29.87
N GLY A 394 -25.43 -15.90 29.31
CA GLY A 394 -26.72 -15.46 29.83
C GLY A 394 -27.48 -16.61 30.46
N ALA A 395 -28.19 -16.37 31.56
CA ALA A 395 -28.99 -17.39 32.24
C ALA A 395 -30.27 -16.83 32.88
N ALA A 396 -31.29 -17.67 32.95
CA ALA A 396 -32.50 -17.44 33.72
C ALA A 396 -32.97 -18.76 34.35
N GLY A 397 -33.78 -18.71 35.41
CA GLY A 397 -34.28 -19.92 36.03
C GLY A 397 -35.61 -19.76 36.76
N VAL A 398 -36.26 -20.89 36.97
CA VAL A 398 -37.51 -21.02 37.73
C VAL A 398 -37.38 -22.19 38.71
N VAL A 399 -38.01 -22.04 39.87
CA VAL A 399 -38.04 -23.11 40.88
C VAL A 399 -39.46 -23.70 40.89
N VAL A 400 -39.54 -25.01 40.76
CA VAL A 400 -40.80 -25.75 40.81
C VAL A 400 -40.87 -26.49 42.14
N HIS A 401 -41.92 -26.26 42.92
CA HIS A 401 -42.13 -26.94 44.21
C HIS A 401 -43.16 -28.05 44.08
N LYS A 402 -42.95 -29.16 44.79
CA LYS A 402 -43.95 -30.22 44.90
C LYS A 402 -45.11 -29.73 45.76
N ASN A 403 -46.35 -29.93 45.29
CA ASN A 403 -47.55 -29.35 45.90
C ASN A 403 -47.84 -29.85 47.33
N ASP A 404 -47.22 -30.94 47.78
CA ASP A 404 -47.42 -31.53 49.11
C ASP A 404 -46.56 -30.86 50.20
N ALA A 405 -45.91 -29.74 49.89
CA ALA A 405 -44.92 -29.08 50.75
C ALA A 405 -45.40 -27.78 51.43
N TYR A 406 -46.70 -27.51 51.44
CA TYR A 406 -47.34 -26.44 52.24
C TYR A 406 -48.41 -26.99 53.17
#